data_AF-A0A6P1L143-F1
#
_entry.id   AF-A0A6P1L143-F1
#
_cell.length_a   1.000
_cell.length_b   1.000
_cell.length_c   1.000
_cell.angle_alpha   90.00
_cell.angle_beta   90.00
_cell.angle_gamma   90.00
#
_symmetry.space_group_name_H-M   'P 1'
#
loop_
_entity.id
_entity.type
_entity.pdbx_description
1 polymer ?
#
loop_
_entity_poly.entity_id
_entity_poly.type
_entity_poly.pdbx_seq_one_letter_code
_entity_poly.pdbx_strand_id
1 'polypeptide(L)' 'MSKEIFPSSFECDCGYELHFFENTIKEMKLMSKQKKTLLTDGATPEHTIVFEHGLMVDIQCPKQKKKKNLQNKK' A
#
# COMPACT_ATOMS: atom_id res chain seq x y z
N MET A 1 -10.62 3.40 -4.15
CA MET A 1 -9.87 4.43 -3.41
C MET A 1 -9.33 3.80 -2.14
N SER A 2 -8.01 3.64 -2.03
CA SER A 2 -7.38 2.98 -0.90
C SER A 2 -7.53 3.87 0.33
N LYS A 3 -7.83 3.28 1.49
CA LYS A 3 -8.10 4.04 2.72
C LYS A 3 -7.14 3.63 3.83
N GLU A 4 -6.62 4.63 4.53
CA GLU A 4 -5.99 4.41 5.83
C GLU A 4 -7.09 4.38 6.90
N ILE A 5 -7.12 3.29 7.68
CA ILE A 5 -7.97 3.11 8.84
C ILE A 5 -7.06 3.23 10.06
N PHE A 6 -7.12 4.38 10.73
CA PHE A 6 -6.31 4.67 11.90
C PHE A 6 -6.52 3.57 12.98
N PRO A 7 -5.47 3.09 13.65
CA PRO A 7 -4.08 3.60 13.67
C PRO A 7 -3.07 2.86 12.78
N SER A 8 -3.41 1.66 12.29
CA SER A 8 -2.46 0.80 11.59
C SER A 8 -3.09 -0.19 10.61
N SER A 9 -4.33 0.09 10.21
CA SER A 9 -5.08 -0.74 9.27
C SER A 9 -5.26 0.00 7.94
N PHE A 10 -5.34 -0.73 6.84
CA PHE A 10 -5.52 -0.14 5.52
C PHE A 10 -6.46 -0.99 4.67
N GLU A 11 -7.38 -0.34 3.97
CA GLU A 11 -8.31 -1.00 3.05
C GLU A 11 -7.85 -0.77 1.62
N CYS A 12 -7.57 -1.87 0.92
CA CYS A 12 -7.33 -1.86 -0.51
C CYS A 12 -8.65 -1.82 -1.28
N ASP A 13 -8.65 -1.21 -2.46
CA ASP A 13 -9.77 -1.15 -3.41
C ASP A 13 -10.39 -2.49 -3.78
N CYS A 14 -9.64 -3.59 -3.59
CA CYS A 14 -10.15 -4.93 -3.84
C CYS A 14 -10.97 -5.51 -2.67
N GLY A 15 -11.17 -4.73 -1.61
CA GLY A 15 -11.82 -5.13 -0.36
C GLY A 15 -10.90 -5.90 0.60
N TYR A 16 -9.59 -5.90 0.37
CA TYR A 16 -8.63 -6.57 1.25
C TYR A 16 -8.14 -5.60 2.33
N GLU A 17 -8.23 -6.02 3.58
CA GLU A 17 -7.77 -5.28 4.74
C GLU A 17 -6.37 -5.74 5.16
N LEU A 18 -5.53 -4.75 5.41
CA LEU A 18 -4.15 -4.88 5.79
C LEU A 18 -4.01 -4.42 7.22
N HIS A 19 -3.61 -5.31 8.13
CA HIS A 19 -3.38 -4.95 9.53
C HIS A 19 -1.90 -5.07 9.86
N PHE A 20 -1.32 -3.96 10.29
CA PHE A 20 0.07 -3.89 10.73
C PHE A 20 0.13 -3.47 12.20
N PHE A 21 1.29 -3.65 12.82
CA PHE A 21 1.56 -3.05 14.12
C PHE A 21 1.70 -1.53 13.96
N GLU A 22 1.13 -0.76 14.89
CA GLU A 22 1.24 0.70 14.90
C GLU A 22 2.70 1.18 14.83
N ASN A 23 3.60 0.47 15.51
CA ASN A 23 5.01 0.82 15.52
C ASN A 23 5.62 0.71 14.13
N THR A 24 5.29 -0.35 13.38
CA THR A 24 5.71 -0.52 11.99
C THR A 24 5.23 0.63 11.12
N ILE A 25 3.97 1.07 11.27
CA ILE A 25 3.45 2.20 10.49
C ILE A 25 4.11 3.52 10.86
N LYS A 26 4.38 3.77 12.15
CA LYS A 26 5.14 4.93 12.60
C LYS A 26 6.55 4.96 12.00
N GLU A 27 7.24 3.82 12.01
CA GLU A 27 8.56 3.68 11.40
C GLU A 27 8.52 3.89 9.88
N MET A 28 7.55 3.28 9.19
CA MET A 28 7.40 3.47 7.74
C MET A 28 7.13 4.92 7.38
N LYS A 29 6.23 5.61 8.11
CA LYS A 29 5.97 7.03 7.93
C LYS A 29 7.24 7.85 8.17
N LEU A 30 7.98 7.59 9.25
CA LEU A 30 9.23 8.30 9.53
C LEU A 30 10.27 8.12 8.41
N MET A 31 10.49 6.89 7.96
CA MET A 31 11.40 6.59 6.84
C MET A 31 10.93 7.25 5.54
N SER A 32 9.61 7.29 5.32
CA SER A 32 9.02 7.88 4.12
C SER A 32 9.22 9.38 3.97
N LYS A 33 9.59 10.08 5.04
CA LYS A 33 9.94 11.51 5.00
C LYS A 33 11.20 11.78 4.19
N GLN A 34 12.13 10.82 4.13
CA GLN A 34 13.40 10.98 3.42
C GLN A 34 13.39 10.28 2.06
N LYS A 35 12.76 9.11 1.97
CA LYS A 35 12.70 8.31 0.74
C LYS A 35 11.39 7.56 0.63
N LYS A 36 10.89 7.35 -0.58
CA LYS A 36 9.75 6.46 -0.83
C LYS A 36 9.96 5.11 -0.15
N THR A 37 9.00 4.69 0.67
CA THR A 37 9.07 3.46 1.46
C THR A 37 7.89 2.55 1.09
N LEU A 38 8.15 1.25 1.00
CA LEU A 38 7.16 0.23 0.63
C LEU A 38 7.02 -0.76 1.78
N LEU A 39 5.78 -1.12 2.12
CA LEU A 39 5.47 -2.12 3.13
C LEU A 39 4.57 -3.19 2.53
N THR A 40 5.03 -4.44 2.52
CA THR A 40 4.29 -5.58 1.96
C THR A 40 3.73 -6.45 3.07
N ASP A 41 2.51 -6.98 2.88
CA ASP A 41 1.80 -7.80 3.88
C ASP A 41 2.27 -9.25 4.01
N GLY A 42 3.15 -9.70 3.11
CA GLY A 42 3.65 -11.07 3.06
C GLY A 42 2.58 -12.13 2.76
N ALA A 43 1.35 -11.72 2.44
CA ALA A 43 0.25 -12.60 2.11
C ALA A 43 0.23 -12.87 0.60
N THR A 44 -0.32 -14.00 0.14
CA THR A 44 -0.51 -14.22 -1.30
C THR A 44 -2.00 -14.08 -1.65
N PRO A 45 -2.37 -13.18 -2.57
CA PRO A 45 -1.53 -12.28 -3.35
C PRO A 45 -1.12 -11.01 -2.57
N GLU A 46 0.15 -10.62 -2.70
CA GLU A 46 0.79 -9.58 -1.86
C GLU A 46 0.28 -8.17 -2.17
N HIS A 47 -0.19 -7.47 -1.15
CA HIS A 47 -0.50 -6.04 -1.23
C HIS A 47 0.66 -5.23 -0.66
N THR A 48 1.07 -4.19 -1.39
CA THR A 48 2.16 -3.30 -0.98
C THR A 48 1.64 -1.89 -0.74
N ILE A 49 1.75 -1.41 0.48
CA ILE A 49 1.45 -0.02 0.84
C ILE A 49 2.64 0.86 0.45
N VAL A 50 2.33 2.00 -0.16
CA VAL A 50 3.30 3.02 -0.57
C VAL A 50 3.23 4.19 0.40
N PHE A 51 4.38 4.55 0.98
CA PHE A 51 4.54 5.72 1.83
C PHE A 51 5.47 6.74 1.18
N GLU A 52 5.06 8.01 1.16
CA GLU A 52 5.84 9.16 0.68
C GLU A 52 5.57 10.39 1.55
N HIS A 53 6.62 11.19 1.81
CA HIS A 53 6.54 12.44 2.59
C HIS A 53 5.93 12.29 4.00
N GLY A 54 6.03 11.12 4.62
CA GLY A 54 5.45 10.86 5.94
C GLY A 54 4.01 10.34 5.92
N LEU A 55 3.44 10.12 4.74
CA LEU A 55 2.03 9.77 4.55
C LEU A 55 1.89 8.48 3.75
N MET A 56 0.79 7.75 4.00
CA MET A 56 0.35 6.71 3.08
C MET A 56 -0.22 7.38 1.84
N VAL A 57 0.24 6.97 0.65
CA VAL A 57 -0.18 7.58 -0.63
C VAL A 57 -0.89 6.61 -1.56
N ASP A 58 -0.60 5.31 -1.48
CA ASP A 58 -1.22 4.31 -2.36
C ASP A 58 -1.13 2.88 -1.78
N ILE A 59 -1.92 1.95 -2.32
CA ILE A 59 -1.80 0.51 -2.09
C ILE A 59 -1.72 -0.18 -3.44
N GLN A 60 -0.55 -0.75 -3.75
CA GLN A 60 -0.37 -1.56 -4.94
C GLN A 60 -1.09 -2.90 -4.77
N CYS A 61 -2.24 -3.00 -5.44
CA CYS A 61 -3.02 -4.23 -5.48
C CYS A 61 -2.55 -5.18 -6.60
N PRO A 62 -2.24 -6.44 -6.29
CA PRO A 62 -1.86 -7.44 -7.29
C PRO A 62 -3.04 -7.78 -8.22
N LYS A 63 -4.29 -7.71 -7.71
CA LYS A 63 -5.50 -7.92 -8.52
C LYS A 63 -5.70 -6.80 -9.55
N GLN A 64 -5.23 -5.58 -9.29
CA GLN A 64 -5.33 -4.46 -10.22
C GLN A 64 -4.19 -4.41 -11.26
N LYS A 65 -3.00 -4.97 -10.96
CA LYS A 65 -1.89 -5.09 -11.92
C LYS A 65 -2.28 -5.85 -13.19
N LYS A 66 -3.25 -6.78 -13.12
CA LYS A 66 -3.78 -7.48 -14.30
C LYS A 66 -4.50 -6.58 -15.30
N LYS A 67 -4.90 -5.35 -14.95
CA LYS A 67 -5.62 -4.44 -15.86
C LYS A 67 -4.74 -3.50 -16.69
N LYS A 68 -3.43 -3.41 -16.43
CA LYS A 68 -2.54 -2.46 -17.15
C LYS A 68 -1.75 -3.04 -18.35
N ASN A 69 -1.91 -4.32 -18.68
CA ASN A 69 -1.24 -4.92 -19.85
C ASN A 69 -2.13 -5.10 -21.09
N LEU A 70 -3.29 -4.43 -21.14
CA LEU A 70 -4.17 -4.49 -22.32
C LEU A 70 -4.64 -3.10 -22.77
N GLN A 71 -3.70 -2.18 -22.99
CA GLN A 71 -3.93 -0.94 -23.75
C GLN A 71 -2.57 -0.33 -24.09
N ASN A 72 -1.96 -0.81 -25.18
CA ASN A 72 -1.13 -0.03 -26.11
C ASN A 72 -0.57 -0.98 -27.19
N LYS A 73 -1.45 -1.43 -28.08
CA LYS A 73 -1.13 -1.66 -29.49
C LYS A 73 -2.16 -0.84 -30.27
N LYS A 74 -1.80 0.40 -30.56
CA LYS A 74 -2.37 1.14 -31.70
C LYS A 74 -1.40 0.96 -32.86
#